data_AF-A0A5E5QTN6-F1
#
_entry.id   AF-A0A5E5QTN6-F1
#
_cell.length_a   1.000
_cell.length_b   1.000
_cell.length_c   1.000
_cell.angle_alpha   90.00
_cell.angle_beta   90.00
_cell.angle_gamma   90.00
#
_symmetry.space_group_name_H-M   'P 1'
#
loop_
_entity.id
_entity.type
_entity.pdbx_description
1 polymer ?
#
loop_
_entity_poly.entity_id
_entity_poly.type
_entity_poly.pdbx_seq_one_letter_code
_entity_poly.pdbx_strand_id
1 'polypeptide(L)'
;MEYINILYQFIRGDLSNEYFEKYIYNDQLIESNIGNDLYQSLIEANFKNRNAVADIKNLINDFLLNNHPSKCKCCLIKNLDRSDFGTDFSENIFLHLKETKIKGEDYWWISLYECNVCHQAWLVAQDENYDVFYFMRLDNTQIQDIESNNWPIIFDNYNNLSIIVSTSSRFSKY
;
A
#
# COMPACT_ATOMS: atom_id res chain seq x y z
N MET A 1 5.90 -15.99 -4.82
CA MET A 1 4.42 -15.92 -4.91
C MET A 1 4.03 -14.56 -5.48
N GLU A 2 4.31 -14.35 -6.76
CA GLU A 2 4.12 -13.07 -7.46
C GLU A 2 2.63 -12.64 -7.47
N TYR A 3 1.72 -13.59 -7.66
CA TYR A 3 0.28 -13.33 -7.68
C TYR A 3 -0.25 -12.69 -6.39
N ILE A 4 0.25 -13.08 -5.20
CA ILE A 4 -0.18 -12.51 -3.92
C ILE A 4 0.10 -11.00 -3.88
N ASN A 5 1.25 -10.58 -4.39
CA ASN A 5 1.61 -9.17 -4.45
C ASN A 5 0.67 -8.41 -5.40
N ILE A 6 0.35 -9.00 -6.56
CA ILE A 6 -0.61 -8.42 -7.51
C ILE A 6 -2.01 -8.27 -6.87
N LEU A 7 -2.49 -9.28 -6.14
CA LEU A 7 -3.76 -9.22 -5.41
C LEU A 7 -3.77 -8.08 -4.38
N TYR A 8 -2.72 -7.94 -3.58
CA TYR A 8 -2.60 -6.83 -2.61
C TYR A 8 -2.58 -5.47 -3.29
N GLN A 9 -1.78 -5.31 -4.35
CA GLN A 9 -1.70 -4.06 -5.11
C GLN A 9 -3.07 -3.66 -5.69
N PHE A 10 -3.84 -4.63 -6.19
CA PHE A 10 -5.19 -4.36 -6.68
C PHE A 10 -6.15 -3.95 -5.57
N ILE A 11 -6.19 -4.68 -4.44
CA ILE A 11 -7.06 -4.33 -3.30
C ILE A 11 -6.79 -2.91 -2.81
N ARG A 12 -5.52 -2.55 -2.63
CA ARG A 12 -5.15 -1.21 -2.17
C ARG A 12 -5.28 -0.14 -3.25
N GLY A 13 -5.34 -0.52 -4.53
CA GLY A 13 -5.59 0.40 -5.64
C GLY A 13 -4.31 1.00 -6.22
N ASP A 14 -3.19 0.30 -6.09
CA ASP A 14 -1.94 0.60 -6.79
C ASP A 14 -1.94 0.07 -8.23
N LEU A 15 -2.87 -0.84 -8.55
CA LEU A 15 -3.10 -1.33 -9.91
C LEU A 15 -4.43 -0.82 -10.45
N SER A 16 -4.43 -0.47 -11.74
CA SER A 16 -5.66 -0.14 -12.45
C SER A 16 -6.50 -1.40 -12.66
N ASN A 17 -7.81 -1.21 -12.80
CA ASN A 17 -8.74 -2.31 -13.06
C ASN A 17 -8.40 -3.01 -14.38
N GLU A 18 -8.05 -2.24 -15.43
CA GLU A 18 -7.71 -2.79 -16.75
C GLU A 18 -6.43 -3.62 -16.72
N TYR A 19 -5.43 -3.20 -15.93
CA TYR A 19 -4.19 -3.95 -15.80
C TYR A 19 -4.44 -5.25 -15.05
N PHE A 20 -5.16 -5.18 -13.93
CA PHE A 20 -5.49 -6.36 -13.12
C PHE A 20 -6.32 -7.37 -13.92
N GLU A 21 -7.36 -6.92 -14.62
CA GLU A 21 -8.18 -7.74 -15.50
C GLU A 21 -7.32 -8.48 -16.54
N LYS A 22 -6.42 -7.76 -17.24
CA LYS A 22 -5.50 -8.36 -18.20
C LYS A 22 -4.55 -9.39 -17.56
N TYR A 23 -4.09 -9.13 -16.34
CA TYR A 23 -3.24 -10.07 -15.62
C TYR A 23 -3.98 -11.39 -15.36
N ILE A 24 -5.22 -11.33 -14.87
CA ILE A 24 -6.04 -12.53 -14.61
C ILE A 24 -6.27 -13.34 -15.90
N TYR A 25 -6.52 -12.70 -17.04
CA TYR A 25 -6.74 -13.41 -18.31
C TYR A 25 -5.46 -14.04 -18.90
N ASN A 26 -4.28 -13.49 -18.62
CA ASN A 26 -3.03 -13.92 -19.25
C ASN A 26 -2.20 -14.90 -18.42
N ASP A 27 -2.41 -14.94 -17.10
CA ASP A 27 -1.67 -15.84 -16.20
C ASP A 27 -2.29 -17.24 -16.21
N GLN A 28 -1.59 -18.19 -16.82
CA GLN A 28 -2.04 -19.59 -16.93
C GLN A 28 -2.09 -20.34 -15.59
N LEU A 29 -1.45 -19.81 -14.54
CA LEU A 29 -1.38 -20.44 -13.23
C LEU A 29 -2.33 -19.78 -12.21
N ILE A 30 -3.00 -18.68 -12.56
CA ILE A 30 -3.77 -17.93 -11.59
C ILE A 30 -4.93 -18.76 -11.01
N GLU A 31 -5.65 -19.50 -11.85
CA GLU A 31 -6.76 -20.37 -11.44
C GLU A 31 -6.31 -21.43 -10.44
N SER A 32 -5.14 -22.06 -10.68
CA SER A 32 -4.61 -23.07 -9.76
C SER A 32 -4.10 -22.47 -8.45
N ASN A 33 -3.65 -21.22 -8.47
CA ASN A 33 -3.14 -20.51 -7.28
C ASN A 33 -4.28 -19.98 -6.38
N ILE A 34 -5.37 -19.48 -6.95
CA ILE A 34 -6.46 -18.83 -6.19
C ILE A 34 -7.69 -19.73 -6.01
N GLY A 35 -7.75 -20.85 -6.72
CA GLY A 35 -8.88 -21.77 -6.72
C GLY A 35 -9.98 -21.36 -7.69
N ASN A 36 -10.74 -22.35 -8.15
CA ASN A 36 -11.80 -22.18 -9.15
C ASN A 36 -12.86 -21.15 -8.73
N ASP A 37 -13.34 -21.19 -7.47
CA ASP A 37 -14.46 -20.34 -7.05
C ASP A 37 -14.14 -18.84 -7.12
N LEU A 38 -12.95 -18.44 -6.64
CA LEU A 38 -12.50 -17.06 -6.76
C LEU A 38 -12.19 -16.72 -8.21
N TYR A 39 -11.54 -17.62 -8.97
CA TYR A 39 -11.23 -17.38 -10.37
C TYR A 39 -12.48 -17.13 -11.23
N GLN A 40 -13.53 -17.94 -11.08
CA GLN A 40 -14.81 -17.74 -11.77
C GLN A 40 -15.41 -16.37 -11.46
N SER A 41 -15.40 -15.99 -10.18
CA SER A 41 -15.87 -14.66 -9.76
C SER A 41 -15.09 -13.52 -10.42
N LEU A 42 -13.77 -13.68 -10.60
CA LEU A 42 -12.91 -12.68 -11.25
C LEU A 42 -13.19 -12.54 -12.75
N ILE A 43 -13.35 -13.65 -13.47
CA ILE A 43 -13.53 -13.61 -14.94
C ILE A 43 -14.94 -13.15 -15.36
N GLU A 44 -15.94 -13.30 -14.49
CA GLU A 44 -17.32 -12.83 -14.70
C GLU A 44 -17.52 -11.36 -14.30
N ALA A 45 -16.59 -10.80 -13.54
CA ALA A 45 -16.71 -9.45 -13.01
C ALA A 45 -16.64 -8.37 -14.10
N ASN A 46 -17.52 -7.38 -14.00
CA ASN A 46 -17.42 -6.18 -14.83
C ASN A 46 -16.50 -5.15 -14.16
N PHE A 47 -15.22 -5.14 -14.55
CA PHE A 47 -14.18 -4.24 -14.01
C PHE A 47 -14.40 -2.74 -14.29
N LYS A 48 -15.39 -2.39 -15.13
CA LYS A 48 -15.83 -1.00 -15.34
C LYS A 48 -16.90 -0.55 -14.36
N ASN A 49 -17.57 -1.48 -13.68
CA ASN A 49 -18.58 -1.18 -12.67
C ASN A 49 -17.94 -1.05 -11.29
N ARG A 50 -18.10 0.12 -10.66
CA ARG A 50 -17.49 0.42 -9.35
C ARG A 50 -17.94 -0.53 -8.23
N ASN A 51 -19.21 -0.92 -8.21
CA ASN A 51 -19.73 -1.81 -7.17
C ASN A 51 -19.20 -3.22 -7.38
N ALA A 52 -19.21 -3.73 -8.62
CA ALA A 52 -18.61 -5.03 -8.93
C ALA A 52 -17.12 -5.08 -8.54
N VAL A 53 -16.36 -4.02 -8.80
CA VAL A 53 -14.96 -3.92 -8.39
C VAL A 53 -14.80 -3.93 -6.87
N ALA A 54 -15.70 -3.26 -6.13
CA ALA A 54 -15.68 -3.28 -4.68
C ALA A 54 -15.95 -4.70 -4.13
N ASP A 55 -16.94 -5.40 -4.70
CA ASP A 55 -17.28 -6.77 -4.32
C ASP A 55 -16.11 -7.73 -4.58
N ILE A 56 -15.46 -7.62 -5.75
CA ILE A 56 -14.27 -8.41 -6.07
C ILE A 56 -13.12 -8.11 -5.09
N LYS A 57 -12.89 -6.85 -4.73
CA LYS A 57 -11.84 -6.52 -3.75
C LYS A 57 -12.13 -7.15 -2.39
N ASN A 58 -13.39 -7.24 -1.97
CA ASN A 58 -13.77 -7.93 -0.74
C ASN A 58 -13.49 -9.44 -0.84
N LEU A 59 -13.88 -10.08 -1.95
CA LEU A 59 -13.61 -11.51 -2.16
C LEU A 59 -12.11 -11.83 -2.16
N ILE A 60 -11.29 -11.02 -2.83
CA ILE A 60 -9.83 -11.20 -2.81
C ILE A 60 -9.29 -10.97 -1.39
N ASN A 61 -9.81 -9.98 -0.66
CA ASN A 61 -9.38 -9.72 0.70
C ASN A 61 -9.69 -10.91 1.63
N ASP A 62 -10.88 -11.49 1.53
CA ASP A 62 -11.27 -12.68 2.30
C ASP A 62 -10.40 -13.89 1.95
N PHE A 63 -10.12 -14.10 0.65
CA PHE A 63 -9.19 -15.12 0.20
C PHE A 63 -7.80 -14.94 0.82
N LEU A 64 -7.24 -13.72 0.79
CA LEU A 64 -5.94 -13.42 1.36
C LEU A 64 -5.93 -13.61 2.88
N LEU A 65 -6.97 -13.18 3.60
CA LEU A 65 -7.05 -13.36 5.05
C LEU A 65 -7.09 -14.85 5.45
N ASN A 66 -7.80 -15.67 4.68
CA ASN A 66 -7.98 -17.09 4.99
C ASN A 66 -6.78 -17.96 4.57
N ASN A 67 -6.14 -17.64 3.44
CA ASN A 67 -5.10 -18.51 2.85
C ASN A 67 -3.68 -17.94 3.03
N HIS A 68 -3.55 -16.62 3.16
CA HIS A 68 -2.27 -15.92 3.23
C HIS A 68 -2.30 -14.82 4.30
N PRO A 69 -2.62 -15.17 5.58
CA PRO A 69 -2.79 -14.19 6.64
C PRO A 69 -1.52 -13.35 6.80
N SER A 70 -1.62 -12.06 6.47
CA SER A 70 -0.50 -11.15 6.64
C SER A 70 -0.23 -10.93 8.12
N LYS A 71 1.04 -11.02 8.48
CA LYS A 71 1.53 -10.73 9.84
C LYS A 71 1.77 -9.24 10.09
N CYS A 72 1.64 -8.38 9.06
CA CYS A 72 1.66 -6.92 9.19
C CYS A 72 0.44 -6.32 8.48
N LYS A 73 0.05 -5.09 8.85
CA LYS A 73 -0.93 -4.30 8.08
C LYS A 73 -0.30 -3.46 6.96
N CYS A 74 1.02 -3.42 6.91
CA CYS A 74 1.80 -2.67 5.93
C CYS A 74 1.58 -3.11 4.47
N CYS A 75 1.16 -4.36 4.21
CA CYS A 75 0.76 -4.81 2.87
C CYS A 75 -0.50 -4.13 2.34
N LEU A 76 -1.33 -3.58 3.24
CA LEU A 76 -2.58 -2.92 2.90
C LEU A 76 -2.38 -1.46 2.52
N ILE A 77 -1.33 -0.79 2.99
CA ILE A 77 -1.06 0.63 2.68
C ILE A 77 -0.75 0.77 1.18
N LYS A 78 -1.33 1.78 0.51
CA LYS A 78 -1.01 2.09 -0.89
C LYS A 78 0.47 2.46 -1.06
N ASN A 79 0.95 2.48 -2.30
CA ASN A 79 2.30 2.95 -2.59
C ASN A 79 2.50 4.41 -2.18
N LEU A 80 1.44 5.22 -2.20
CA LEU A 80 1.40 6.57 -1.65
C LEU A 80 0.08 6.77 -0.90
N ASP A 81 0.14 6.96 0.41
CA ASP A 81 -1.03 6.96 1.29
C ASP A 81 -0.87 7.94 2.46
N ARG A 82 -1.93 8.12 3.23
CA ARG A 82 -1.90 8.88 4.48
C ARG A 82 -2.75 8.23 5.57
N SER A 83 -2.43 8.56 6.82
CA SER A 83 -3.24 8.22 7.99
C SER A 83 -3.23 9.35 8.98
N ASP A 84 -4.38 9.63 9.57
CA ASP A 84 -4.49 10.53 10.71
C ASP A 84 -3.82 9.86 11.94
N PHE A 85 -3.33 10.68 12.87
CA PHE A 85 -2.73 10.23 14.12
C PHE A 85 -3.77 9.61 15.05
N GLY A 86 -3.32 8.69 15.90
CA GLY A 86 -4.16 8.08 16.94
C GLY A 86 -5.36 7.31 16.40
N THR A 87 -5.32 6.89 15.13
CA THR A 87 -6.33 5.99 14.57
C THR A 87 -5.86 4.56 14.78
N ASP A 88 -6.80 3.62 14.92
CA ASP A 88 -6.48 2.19 14.96
C ASP A 88 -5.58 1.80 13.78
N PHE A 89 -5.74 2.44 12.62
CA PHE A 89 -4.91 2.18 11.46
C PHE A 89 -3.45 2.63 11.66
N SER A 90 -3.20 3.90 12.04
CA SER A 90 -1.83 4.37 12.27
C SER A 90 -1.16 3.61 13.42
N GLU A 91 -1.87 3.37 14.53
CA GLU A 91 -1.32 2.59 15.64
C GLU A 91 -0.90 1.18 15.19
N ASN A 92 -1.78 0.46 14.48
CA ASN A 92 -1.46 -0.90 14.00
C ASN A 92 -0.33 -0.94 12.95
N ILE A 93 -0.13 0.13 12.19
CA ILE A 93 0.99 0.21 11.25
C ILE A 93 2.30 0.39 12.01
N PHE A 94 2.35 1.36 12.92
CA PHE A 94 3.57 1.66 13.67
C PHE A 94 3.97 0.58 14.67
N LEU A 95 3.05 -0.33 15.05
CA LEU A 95 3.41 -1.56 15.79
C LEU A 95 4.52 -2.38 15.09
N HIS A 96 4.57 -2.33 13.76
CA HIS A 96 5.51 -3.12 12.97
C HIS A 96 6.55 -2.28 12.22
N LEU A 97 6.39 -0.95 12.16
CA LEU A 97 7.36 -0.08 11.52
C LEU A 97 8.40 0.39 12.54
N LYS A 98 9.67 0.20 12.18
CA LYS A 98 10.82 0.71 12.94
C LYS A 98 11.47 1.83 12.15
N GLU A 99 11.67 2.99 12.78
CA GLU A 99 12.48 4.06 12.20
C GLU A 99 13.93 3.61 12.11
N THR A 100 14.54 3.75 10.93
CA THR A 100 15.91 3.29 10.67
C THR A 100 16.86 4.44 10.36
N LYS A 101 16.36 5.54 9.79
CA LYS A 101 17.18 6.70 9.41
C LYS A 101 16.32 7.97 9.32
N ILE A 102 16.81 9.09 9.83
CA ILE A 102 16.19 10.41 9.62
C ILE A 102 16.87 11.13 8.45
N LYS A 103 16.13 11.96 7.71
CA LYS A 103 16.70 12.69 6.55
C LYS A 103 17.73 13.75 6.94
N GLY A 104 17.52 14.42 8.07
CA GLY A 104 18.38 15.46 8.60
C GLY A 104 17.56 16.53 9.33
N GLU A 105 18.22 17.45 10.03
CA GLU A 105 17.54 18.45 10.87
C GLU A 105 16.63 19.40 10.06
N ASP A 106 17.05 19.81 8.85
CA ASP A 106 16.25 20.65 7.95
C ASP A 106 14.99 19.95 7.42
N TYR A 107 14.93 18.63 7.56
CA TYR A 107 13.83 17.76 7.13
C TYR A 107 13.40 16.84 8.28
N TRP A 108 13.35 17.38 9.50
CA TRP A 108 13.09 16.62 10.73
C TRP A 108 11.80 15.80 10.69
N TRP A 109 10.85 16.17 9.83
CA TRP A 109 9.59 15.45 9.63
C TRP A 109 9.70 14.23 8.72
N ILE A 110 10.85 13.97 8.09
CA ILE A 110 11.03 12.90 7.10
C ILE A 110 11.99 11.84 7.63
N SER A 111 11.51 10.61 7.66
CA SER A 111 12.29 9.45 8.09
C SER A 111 12.06 8.23 7.19
N LEU A 112 13.08 7.37 7.15
CA LEU A 112 13.01 6.02 6.63
C LEU A 112 12.53 5.08 7.74
N TYR A 113 11.51 4.29 7.42
CA TYR A 113 11.00 3.22 8.25
C TYR A 113 11.13 1.88 7.54
N GLU A 114 11.32 0.81 8.29
CA GLU A 114 11.28 -0.58 7.79
C GLU A 114 10.29 -1.40 8.61
N CYS A 115 9.46 -2.20 7.94
CA CYS A 115 8.62 -3.17 8.63
C CYS A 115 9.44 -4.36 9.16
N ASN A 116 9.41 -4.58 10.46
CA ASN A 116 10.12 -5.69 11.11
C ASN A 116 9.56 -7.10 10.81
N VAL A 117 8.43 -7.18 10.08
CA VAL A 117 7.77 -8.45 9.70
C VAL A 117 8.01 -8.80 8.25
N CYS A 118 7.80 -7.85 7.32
CA CYS A 118 7.88 -8.13 5.88
C CYS A 118 9.04 -7.41 5.19
N HIS A 119 9.84 -6.64 5.93
CA HIS A 119 11.00 -5.88 5.41
C HIS A 119 10.68 -4.81 4.36
N GLN A 120 9.40 -4.47 4.19
CA GLN A 120 9.04 -3.33 3.35
C GLN A 120 9.56 -2.03 3.97
N ALA A 121 10.35 -1.30 3.20
CA ALA A 121 10.78 0.05 3.54
C ALA A 121 9.76 1.11 3.10
N TRP A 122 9.69 2.18 3.89
CA TRP A 122 8.76 3.29 3.75
C TRP A 122 9.49 4.61 3.97
N LEU A 123 9.27 5.58 3.10
CA LEU A 123 9.52 6.97 3.41
C LEU A 123 8.27 7.50 4.11
N VAL A 124 8.43 8.02 5.33
CA VAL A 124 7.34 8.55 6.14
C VAL A 124 7.58 10.02 6.38
N ALA A 125 6.56 10.83 6.12
CA ALA A 125 6.54 12.24 6.51
C ALA A 125 5.48 12.46 7.60
N GLN A 126 5.85 13.21 8.63
CA GLN A 126 4.98 13.57 9.74
C GLN A 126 4.55 15.03 9.63
N ASP A 127 3.25 15.30 9.73
CA ASP A 127 2.72 16.66 9.72
C ASP A 127 2.01 16.94 11.05
N GLU A 128 2.73 17.61 11.94
CA GLU A 128 2.25 17.94 13.29
C GLU A 128 1.19 19.04 13.30
N ASN A 129 1.01 19.79 12.20
CA ASN A 129 -0.03 20.81 12.12
C ASN A 129 -1.41 20.22 11.86
N TYR A 130 -1.44 19.07 11.16
CA TYR A 130 -2.67 18.41 10.74
C TYR A 130 -2.85 17.04 11.38
N ASP A 131 -1.90 16.59 12.21
CA ASP A 131 -1.88 15.26 12.83
C ASP A 131 -1.99 14.14 11.77
N VAL A 132 -1.17 14.22 10.71
CA VAL A 132 -1.19 13.26 9.59
C VAL A 132 0.19 12.66 9.32
N PHE A 133 0.23 11.34 9.14
CA PHE A 133 1.37 10.64 8.55
C PHE A 133 1.14 10.43 7.05
N TYR A 134 2.17 10.67 6.26
CA TYR A 134 2.20 10.37 4.83
C TYR A 134 3.21 9.25 4.57
N PHE A 135 2.83 8.29 3.74
CA PHE A 135 3.62 7.09 3.49
C PHE A 135 3.93 6.98 2.00
N MET A 136 5.19 6.71 1.66
CA MET A 136 5.59 6.26 0.33
C MET A 136 6.33 4.93 0.44
N ARG A 137 5.82 3.91 -0.26
CA ARG A 137 6.46 2.58 -0.35
C ARG A 137 7.74 2.71 -1.16
N LEU A 138 8.84 2.18 -0.63
CA LEU A 138 10.14 2.23 -1.30
C LEU A 138 10.49 0.90 -1.98
N ASP A 139 11.10 0.99 -3.15
CA ASP A 139 11.79 -0.13 -3.77
C ASP A 139 13.28 -0.21 -3.37
N ASN A 140 13.96 -1.28 -3.76
CA ASN A 140 15.36 -1.50 -3.40
C ASN A 140 16.31 -0.41 -3.95
N THR A 141 15.99 0.17 -5.09
CA THR A 141 16.80 1.25 -5.69
C THR A 141 16.68 2.51 -4.85
N GLN A 142 15.46 2.89 -4.48
CA GLN A 142 15.20 4.06 -3.64
C GLN A 142 15.81 3.92 -2.24
N ILE A 143 15.82 2.70 -1.68
CA ILE A 143 16.52 2.42 -0.42
C ILE A 143 18.02 2.67 -0.58
N GLN A 144 18.65 2.15 -1.64
CA GLN A 144 20.08 2.37 -1.91
C GLN A 144 20.43 3.85 -2.13
N ASP A 145 19.54 4.59 -2.79
CA ASP A 145 19.67 6.03 -2.97
C ASP A 145 19.66 6.75 -1.62
N ILE A 146 18.70 6.43 -0.74
CA ILE A 146 18.61 6.99 0.61
C ILE A 146 19.85 6.65 1.44
N GLU A 147 20.38 5.42 1.34
CA GLU A 147 21.62 5.04 2.02
C GLU A 147 22.81 5.88 1.56
N SER A 148 22.82 6.27 0.28
CA SER A 148 23.80 7.19 -0.32
C SER A 148 23.48 8.67 -0.08
N ASN A 149 22.52 8.98 0.81
CA ASN A 149 21.99 10.31 1.10
C ASN A 149 21.31 11.02 -0.09
N ASN A 150 20.88 10.27 -1.10
CA ASN A 150 20.05 10.75 -2.20
C ASN A 150 18.57 10.46 -1.90
N TRP A 151 17.94 11.36 -1.15
CA TRP A 151 16.56 11.17 -0.71
C TRP A 151 15.54 11.54 -1.79
N PRO A 152 14.42 10.81 -1.93
CA PRO A 152 13.28 11.29 -2.69
C PRO A 152 12.81 12.65 -2.17
N ILE A 153 12.50 13.57 -3.08
CA ILE A 153 12.09 14.94 -2.74
C ILE A 153 10.58 15.11 -2.55
N ILE A 154 9.83 14.01 -2.63
CA ILE A 154 8.37 14.03 -2.70
C ILE A 154 7.74 14.70 -1.46
N PHE A 155 8.37 14.60 -0.29
CA PHE A 155 7.86 15.16 0.97
C PHE A 155 8.63 16.40 1.47
N ASP A 156 9.53 16.96 0.65
CA ASP A 156 10.46 18.02 1.07
C ASP A 156 9.77 19.37 1.30
N ASN A 157 8.60 19.57 0.70
CA ASN A 157 7.80 20.75 0.95
C ASN A 157 6.72 20.42 1.99
N TYR A 158 7.04 20.74 3.24
CA TYR A 158 6.15 20.53 4.39
C TYR A 158 4.75 21.12 4.17
N ASN A 159 4.64 22.30 3.57
CA ASN A 159 3.35 22.97 3.34
C ASN A 159 2.49 22.30 2.26
N ASN A 160 3.06 21.40 1.46
CA ASN A 160 2.38 20.76 0.32
C ASN A 160 2.13 19.26 0.54
N LEU A 161 2.42 18.71 1.72
CA LEU A 161 2.21 17.28 2.02
C LEU A 161 0.77 16.83 1.71
N SER A 162 -0.22 17.65 2.08
CA SER A 162 -1.63 17.34 1.86
C SER A 162 -2.05 17.30 0.38
N ILE A 163 -1.37 18.05 -0.49
CA ILE A 163 -1.62 18.07 -1.94
C ILE A 163 -1.19 16.75 -2.58
N ILE A 164 -0.06 16.21 -2.12
CA ILE A 164 0.59 15.02 -2.68
C ILE A 164 -0.30 13.77 -2.58
N VAL A 165 -1.11 13.67 -1.52
CA VAL A 165 -1.93 12.47 -1.22
C VAL A 165 -3.43 12.70 -1.44
N SER A 166 -3.82 13.88 -1.93
CA SER A 166 -5.23 14.22 -2.25
C SER A 166 -5.86 13.36 -3.36
N THR A 167 -5.05 12.62 -4.12
CA THR A 167 -5.49 11.70 -5.19
C THR A 167 -5.64 10.24 -4.74
N SER A 168 -5.23 9.88 -3.52
CA SER A 168 -5.16 8.47 -3.09
C SER A 168 -6.15 8.09 -1.98
N SER A 169 -7.21 8.87 -1.75
CA SER A 169 -8.19 8.64 -0.69
C SER A 169 -8.61 7.16 -0.56
N ARG A 170 -8.52 6.64 0.67
CA ARG A 170 -9.04 5.33 1.08
C ARG A 170 -10.15 5.54 2.10
N PHE A 171 -11.23 4.80 1.88
CA PHE A 171 -12.37 4.50 2.75
C PHE A 171 -13.17 5.67 3.35
N SER A 172 -14.36 5.89 2.77
CA SER A 172 -15.53 6.18 3.59
C SER A 172 -15.73 5.01 4.56
N LYS A 173 -15.74 5.33 5.86
CA LYS A 173 -16.32 4.58 6.97
C LYS A 173 -16.91 3.20 6.60
N TYR A 174 -16.27 2.14 7.06
CA TYR A 174 -17.00 0.98 7.57
C TYR A 174 -17.31 1.23 9.03
#